data_AF-A0A2T6D4B9-F1
#
_entry.id   AF-A0A2T6D4B9-F1
#
_cell.length_a   1.000
_cell.length_b   1.000
_cell.length_c   1.000
_cell.angle_alpha   90.00
_cell.angle_beta   90.00
_cell.angle_gamma   90.00
#
_symmetry.space_group_name_H-M   'P 1'
#
loop_
_entity.id
_entity.type
_entity.pdbx_description
1 polymer ?
#
loop_
_entity_poly.entity_id
_entity_poly.type
_entity_poly.pdbx_seq_one_letter_code
_entity_poly.pdbx_strand_id
1 'polypeptide(L)'
;MPQYPGAPRCFSCNSELPREALNTAEPVPCSHCTQPLQSYIFPAQFRVDSVTASEAAVADDSTCFYHPDKRAAVCCDQCGRFICSLCDLEFEGRHVCPACMNNATEKAVKSTLKNESFNCDWFALLLGAFGQCFCILTGPATCVLVVLYWNAMSPYTSPAWYRTRMIIAMILGILTTLYSIGNLGYTLAELGRKPLP
;
A
#
# COMPACT_ATOMS: atom_id res chain seq x y z
N MET A 1 0.12 37.54 9.19
CA MET A 1 -0.38 36.41 9.99
C MET A 1 -1.78 36.10 9.53
N PRO A 2 -2.11 34.85 9.14
CA PRO A 2 -3.45 34.52 8.65
C PRO A 2 -4.48 34.74 9.76
N GLN A 3 -5.55 35.47 9.46
CA GLN A 3 -6.68 35.68 10.38
C GLN A 3 -7.69 34.55 10.18
N TYR A 4 -8.04 33.85 11.25
CA TYR A 4 -9.02 32.75 11.23
C TYR A 4 -10.45 33.33 11.21
N PRO A 5 -11.36 32.85 10.35
CA PRO A 5 -12.76 33.31 10.33
C PRO A 5 -13.61 32.83 11.54
N GLY A 6 -12.98 32.24 12.56
CA GLY A 6 -13.57 31.87 13.84
C GLY A 6 -12.61 31.00 14.63
N ALA A 7 -12.55 31.16 15.97
CA ALA A 7 -11.77 30.25 16.81
C ALA A 7 -12.47 28.88 16.88
N PRO A 8 -11.75 27.76 16.64
CA PRO A 8 -12.32 26.43 16.80
C PRO A 8 -12.77 26.22 18.24
N ARG A 9 -13.89 25.51 18.42
CA ARG A 9 -14.55 25.31 19.72
C ARG A 9 -14.39 23.88 20.21
N CYS A 10 -14.31 23.72 21.53
CA CYS A 10 -14.30 22.41 22.17
C CYS A 10 -15.64 21.70 21.94
N PHE A 11 -15.61 20.44 21.48
CA PHE A 11 -16.84 19.66 21.23
C PHE A 11 -17.65 19.38 22.51
N SER A 12 -17.00 19.31 23.68
CA SER A 12 -17.68 18.97 24.94
C SER A 12 -18.26 20.18 25.68
N CYS A 13 -17.57 21.31 25.72
CA CYS A 13 -17.98 22.48 26.51
C CYS A 13 -18.22 23.75 25.69
N ASN A 14 -18.01 23.68 24.37
CA ASN A 14 -18.18 24.78 23.42
C ASN A 14 -17.32 26.03 23.71
N SER A 15 -16.30 25.91 24.57
CA SER A 15 -15.34 26.98 24.81
C SER A 15 -14.41 27.17 23.61
N GLU A 16 -13.93 28.39 23.39
CA GLU A 16 -12.93 28.67 22.35
C GLU A 16 -11.59 28.05 22.72
N LEU A 17 -10.93 27.41 21.75
CA LEU A 17 -9.65 26.77 21.96
C LEU A 17 -8.51 27.78 21.77
N PRO A 18 -7.51 27.76 22.67
CA PRO A 18 -6.31 28.59 22.51
C PRO A 18 -5.53 28.15 21.27
N ARG A 19 -4.84 29.09 20.62
CA ARG A 19 -4.13 28.83 19.35
C ARG A 19 -2.98 27.82 19.52
N GLU A 20 -2.43 27.76 20.72
CA GLU A 20 -1.35 26.88 21.12
C GLU A 20 -1.80 25.41 21.21
N ALA A 21 -3.11 25.15 21.34
CA ALA A 21 -3.69 23.81 21.35
C ALA A 21 -4.10 23.31 19.95
N LEU A 22 -3.79 24.07 18.90
CA LEU A 22 -4.11 23.74 17.51
C LEU A 22 -2.90 23.12 16.82
N ASN A 23 -3.11 22.09 16.01
CA ASN A 23 -2.07 21.37 15.26
C ASN A 23 -0.96 20.77 16.14
N THR A 24 -1.26 20.39 17.38
CA THR A 24 -0.33 19.67 18.25
C THR A 24 -0.35 18.16 17.96
N ALA A 25 0.83 17.54 17.93
CA ALA A 25 0.95 16.09 17.73
C ALA A 25 0.34 15.29 18.88
N GLU A 26 0.35 15.84 20.08
CA GLU A 26 -0.23 15.24 21.28
C GLU A 26 -1.58 15.88 21.63
N PRO A 27 -2.51 15.11 22.23
CA PRO A 27 -3.77 15.65 22.75
C PRO A 27 -3.51 16.64 23.89
N VAL A 28 -4.07 17.85 23.78
CA VAL A 28 -3.95 18.88 24.81
C VAL A 28 -5.27 18.94 25.59
N PRO A 29 -5.24 18.99 26.93
CA PRO A 29 -6.46 19.12 27.72
C PRO A 29 -7.12 20.48 27.49
N CYS A 30 -8.44 20.49 27.33
CA CYS A 30 -9.20 21.74 27.25
C CYS A 30 -9.08 22.54 28.56
N SER A 31 -8.79 23.84 28.47
CA SER A 31 -8.63 24.75 29.62
C SER A 31 -9.90 24.92 30.47
N HIS A 32 -11.08 24.58 29.93
CA HIS A 32 -12.37 24.74 30.60
C HIS A 32 -12.97 23.44 31.13
N CYS A 33 -12.87 22.34 30.39
CA CYS A 33 -13.54 21.07 30.74
C CYS A 33 -12.59 19.89 30.90
N THR A 34 -11.28 20.13 30.79
CA THR A 34 -10.18 19.15 30.93
C THR A 34 -10.24 17.92 30.01
N GLN A 35 -11.22 17.85 29.10
CA GLN A 35 -11.30 16.81 28.09
C GLN A 35 -10.06 16.86 27.17
N PRO A 36 -9.39 15.72 26.93
CA PRO A 36 -8.27 15.65 26.01
C PRO A 36 -8.78 15.89 24.59
N LEU A 37 -8.27 16.94 23.94
CA LEU A 37 -8.68 17.30 22.60
C LEU A 37 -7.46 17.35 21.67
N GLN A 38 -7.65 16.88 20.45
CA GLN A 38 -6.69 17.03 19.37
C GLN A 38 -7.38 17.72 18.21
N SER A 39 -6.84 18.86 17.79
CA SER A 39 -7.44 19.67 16.74
C SER A 39 -6.45 19.91 15.62
N TYR A 40 -6.93 19.70 14.40
CA TYR A 40 -6.15 19.88 13.18
C TYR A 40 -6.80 20.93 12.29
N ILE A 41 -5.99 21.90 11.92
CA ILE A 41 -6.32 22.94 10.97
C ILE A 41 -5.59 22.62 9.67
N PHE A 42 -6.38 22.34 8.63
CA PHE A 42 -5.84 22.02 7.32
C PHE A 42 -5.44 23.29 6.57
N PRO A 43 -4.30 23.31 5.86
CA PRO A 43 -3.90 24.45 5.02
C PRO A 43 -4.97 24.91 4.03
N ALA A 44 -5.86 24.00 3.62
CA ALA A 44 -6.98 24.28 2.73
C ALA A 44 -7.88 25.43 3.22
N GLN A 45 -8.03 25.64 4.53
CA GLN A 45 -8.88 26.71 5.06
C GLN A 45 -8.32 28.13 4.78
N PHE A 46 -7.01 28.23 4.51
CA PHE A 46 -6.36 29.50 4.18
C PHE A 46 -6.22 29.70 2.68
N ARG A 47 -6.68 28.74 1.88
CA ARG A 47 -6.68 28.87 0.44
C ARG A 47 -7.72 29.91 0.06
N VAL A 48 -7.28 30.96 -0.64
CA VAL A 48 -8.20 31.85 -1.34
C VAL A 48 -8.65 31.09 -2.58
N ASP A 49 -9.92 30.72 -2.64
CA ASP A 49 -10.47 30.04 -3.80
C ASP A 49 -10.45 31.00 -4.99
N SER A 50 -9.53 30.79 -5.93
CA SER A 50 -9.61 31.40 -7.25
C SER A 50 -10.59 30.55 -8.06
N VAL A 51 -11.85 30.98 -8.14
CA VAL A 51 -12.84 30.30 -8.98
C VAL A 51 -12.49 30.56 -10.44
N THR A 52 -11.88 29.57 -11.11
CA THR A 52 -11.69 29.60 -12.55
C THR A 52 -13.02 29.24 -13.21
N ALA A 53 -13.78 30.25 -13.67
CA ALA A 53 -15.03 30.00 -14.37
C ALA A 53 -14.76 29.47 -15.79
N SER A 54 -15.48 28.43 -16.23
CA SER A 54 -15.49 28.03 -17.64
C SER A 54 -16.44 28.91 -18.46
N GLU A 55 -15.95 29.35 -19.61
CA GLU A 55 -16.73 30.10 -20.61
C GLU A 55 -17.98 29.32 -21.06
N ALA A 56 -19.08 30.05 -21.28
CA ALA A 56 -20.30 29.48 -21.85
C ALA A 56 -20.10 29.23 -23.35
N ALA A 57 -20.73 28.18 -23.88
CA ALA A 57 -20.67 27.90 -25.32
C ALA A 57 -21.56 28.88 -26.10
N VAL A 58 -21.04 29.38 -27.23
CA VAL A 58 -21.80 30.13 -28.24
C VAL A 58 -22.14 29.19 -29.41
N ALA A 59 -23.10 29.56 -30.26
CA ALA A 59 -23.70 28.69 -31.29
C ALA A 59 -22.72 28.05 -32.32
N ASP A 60 -21.47 28.50 -32.37
CA ASP A 60 -20.41 27.98 -33.27
C ASP A 60 -19.21 27.38 -32.51
N ASP A 61 -19.26 27.34 -31.18
CA ASP A 61 -18.19 26.78 -30.36
C ASP A 61 -18.28 25.25 -30.29
N SER A 62 -17.12 24.60 -30.23
CA SER A 62 -17.05 23.22 -29.75
C SER A 62 -17.42 23.19 -28.27
N THR A 63 -18.30 22.27 -27.89
CA THR A 63 -18.80 22.14 -26.51
C THR A 63 -18.07 21.05 -25.75
N CYS A 64 -18.01 21.19 -24.42
CA CYS A 64 -17.47 20.13 -23.57
C CYS A 64 -18.35 18.87 -23.64
N PHE A 65 -17.71 17.71 -23.73
CA PHE A 65 -18.40 16.41 -23.75
C PHE A 65 -19.29 16.18 -22.51
N TYR A 66 -18.89 16.71 -21.34
CA TYR A 66 -19.63 16.55 -20.08
C TYR A 66 -20.61 17.69 -19.80
N HIS A 67 -20.37 18.86 -20.38
CA HIS A 67 -21.14 20.07 -20.11
C HIS A 67 -21.45 20.76 -21.44
N PRO A 68 -22.59 20.46 -22.08
CA PRO A 68 -22.95 21.01 -23.38
C PRO A 68 -23.01 22.55 -23.39
N ASP A 69 -23.37 23.15 -22.25
CA ASP A 69 -23.48 24.61 -22.11
C ASP A 69 -22.13 25.33 -21.95
N LYS A 70 -21.02 24.58 -21.90
CA LYS A 70 -19.67 25.11 -21.68
C LYS A 70 -18.81 24.92 -22.91
N ARG A 71 -18.09 25.98 -23.27
CA ARG A 71 -17.12 25.96 -24.36
C ARG A 71 -15.98 24.99 -24.04
N ALA A 72 -15.62 24.16 -25.01
CA ALA A 72 -14.45 23.31 -24.93
C ALA A 72 -13.17 24.16 -25.04
N ALA A 73 -12.26 23.96 -24.11
CA ALA A 73 -10.97 24.66 -24.08
C ALA A 73 -9.85 23.82 -24.69
N VAL A 74 -9.87 22.49 -24.45
CA VAL A 74 -8.81 21.57 -24.85
C VAL A 74 -9.38 20.20 -25.23
N CYS A 75 -8.61 19.39 -25.95
CA CYS A 75 -8.90 17.99 -26.22
C CYS A 75 -8.15 17.10 -25.24
N CYS A 76 -8.80 16.08 -24.70
CA CYS A 76 -8.15 15.09 -23.84
C CYS A 76 -7.08 14.29 -24.62
N ASP A 77 -5.83 14.30 -24.17
CA ASP A 77 -4.70 13.62 -24.82
C ASP A 77 -4.85 12.09 -24.85
N GLN A 78 -5.70 11.53 -23.99
CA GLN A 78 -5.88 10.08 -23.87
C GLN A 78 -7.06 9.52 -24.69
N CYS A 79 -8.19 10.24 -24.78
CA CYS A 79 -9.39 9.76 -25.48
C CYS A 79 -9.90 10.69 -26.58
N GLY A 80 -9.29 11.85 -26.77
CA GLY A 80 -9.65 12.83 -27.81
C GLY A 80 -10.94 13.61 -27.56
N ARG A 81 -11.59 13.45 -26.41
CA ARG A 81 -12.82 14.20 -26.09
C ARG A 81 -12.52 15.68 -25.85
N PHE A 82 -13.37 16.55 -26.39
CA PHE A 82 -13.38 17.98 -26.08
C PHE A 82 -13.84 18.22 -24.64
N ILE A 83 -13.06 18.98 -23.86
CA ILE A 83 -13.33 19.27 -22.44
C ILE A 83 -13.19 20.78 -22.15
N CYS A 84 -14.04 21.31 -21.28
CA CYS A 84 -13.94 22.68 -20.79
C CYS A 84 -12.81 22.81 -19.77
N SER A 85 -12.40 24.04 -19.45
CA SER A 85 -11.36 24.34 -18.45
C SER A 85 -11.64 23.78 -17.05
N LEU A 86 -12.91 23.50 -16.71
CA LEU A 86 -13.28 22.85 -15.44
C LEU A 86 -13.08 21.33 -15.46
N CYS A 87 -13.15 20.72 -16.64
CA CYS A 87 -12.95 19.29 -16.84
C CYS A 87 -11.51 18.95 -17.24
N ASP A 88 -10.68 19.95 -17.48
CA ASP A 88 -9.28 19.80 -17.82
C ASP A 88 -8.46 19.52 -16.55
N LEU A 89 -7.90 18.32 -16.48
CA LEU A 89 -6.97 17.91 -15.42
C LEU A 89 -5.59 17.80 -16.03
N GLU A 90 -4.64 18.60 -15.53
CA GLU A 90 -3.24 18.51 -15.94
C GLU A 90 -2.52 17.42 -15.12
N PHE A 91 -1.97 16.42 -15.80
CA PHE A 91 -1.19 15.34 -15.18
C PHE A 91 0.02 15.01 -16.02
N GLU A 92 1.21 15.11 -15.42
CA GLU A 92 2.51 14.93 -16.09
C GLU A 92 2.63 15.76 -17.39
N GLY A 93 2.09 16.99 -17.38
CA GLY A 93 2.08 17.91 -18.52
C GLY A 93 1.12 17.52 -19.65
N ARG A 94 0.16 16.63 -19.38
CA ARG A 94 -0.91 16.23 -20.32
C ARG A 94 -2.27 16.70 -19.82
N HIS A 95 -3.14 17.06 -20.76
CA HIS A 95 -4.52 17.45 -20.49
C HIS A 95 -5.41 16.21 -20.58
N VAL A 96 -5.96 15.78 -19.44
CA VAL A 96 -6.78 14.57 -19.36
C VAL A 96 -8.15 14.84 -18.76
N CYS A 97 -9.16 14.11 -19.24
CA CYS A 97 -10.52 14.23 -18.71
C CYS A 97 -10.69 13.42 -17.41
N PRO A 98 -11.72 13.70 -16.58
CA PRO A 98 -11.92 13.03 -15.31
C PRO A 98 -12.13 11.51 -15.43
N ALA A 99 -12.77 11.06 -16.51
CA ALA A 99 -12.95 9.63 -16.75
C ALA A 99 -11.63 8.90 -17.05
N CYS A 100 -10.75 9.55 -17.82
CA CYS A 100 -9.42 9.03 -18.12
C CYS A 100 -8.54 8.99 -16.86
N MET A 101 -8.58 10.06 -16.05
CA MET A 101 -7.88 10.13 -14.76
C MET A 101 -8.34 9.01 -13.80
N ASN A 102 -9.65 8.82 -13.63
CA ASN A 102 -10.17 7.77 -12.75
C ASN A 102 -9.79 6.36 -13.22
N ASN A 103 -9.78 6.13 -14.53
CA ASN A 103 -9.32 4.84 -15.07
C ASN A 103 -7.80 4.64 -14.90
N ALA A 104 -7.01 5.71 -14.89
CA ALA A 104 -5.58 5.65 -14.61
C ALA A 104 -5.31 5.36 -13.12
N THR A 105 -6.02 6.03 -12.21
CA THR A 105 -5.91 5.77 -10.78
C THR A 105 -6.36 4.37 -10.41
N GLU A 106 -7.44 3.83 -10.99
CA GLU A 106 -7.83 2.44 -10.74
C GLU A 106 -6.77 1.43 -11.18
N LYS A 107 -6.08 1.67 -12.29
CA LYS A 107 -4.98 0.82 -12.75
C LYS A 107 -3.75 0.92 -11.84
N ALA A 108 -3.38 2.15 -11.45
CA ALA A 108 -2.27 2.41 -10.54
C ALA A 108 -2.54 1.88 -9.11
N VAL A 109 -3.77 2.04 -8.63
CA VAL A 109 -4.24 1.53 -7.34
C VAL A 109 -4.32 0.01 -7.38
N LYS A 110 -4.72 -0.64 -8.49
CA LYS A 110 -4.62 -2.11 -8.61
C LYS A 110 -3.18 -2.63 -8.61
N SER A 111 -2.22 -1.88 -9.15
CA SER A 111 -0.79 -2.25 -9.03
C SER A 111 -0.23 -2.01 -7.62
N THR A 112 -0.70 -0.98 -6.91
CA THR A 112 -0.26 -0.63 -5.55
C THR A 112 -1.01 -1.42 -4.46
N LEU A 113 -2.24 -1.87 -4.73
CA LEU A 113 -3.05 -2.74 -3.87
C LEU A 113 -2.79 -4.23 -4.11
N LYS A 114 -1.77 -4.61 -4.89
CA LYS A 114 -1.15 -5.92 -4.73
C LYS A 114 -0.29 -5.93 -3.47
N ASN A 115 -0.92 -5.55 -2.36
CA ASN A 115 -0.43 -5.60 -0.99
C ASN A 115 -0.90 -6.90 -0.31
N GLU A 116 -0.91 -7.98 -1.08
CA GLU A 116 -0.76 -9.31 -0.52
C GLU A 116 0.70 -9.69 -0.74
N SER A 117 1.59 -9.07 0.05
CA SER A 117 2.93 -9.62 0.25
C SER A 117 2.73 -10.96 0.95
N PHE A 118 2.61 -12.02 0.16
CA PHE A 118 2.61 -13.39 0.66
C PHE A 118 3.86 -13.53 1.52
N ASN A 119 3.70 -13.68 2.84
CA ASN A 119 4.81 -13.74 3.79
C ASN A 119 5.54 -15.08 3.62
N CYS A 120 6.34 -15.20 2.54
CA CYS A 120 7.14 -16.36 2.22
C CYS A 120 8.06 -16.74 3.39
N ASP A 121 8.50 -15.76 4.20
CA ASP A 121 9.26 -15.95 5.44
C ASP A 121 8.55 -16.87 6.44
N TRP A 122 7.25 -16.67 6.65
CA TRP A 122 6.47 -17.44 7.61
C TRP A 122 6.24 -18.86 7.09
N PHE A 123 5.96 -19.00 5.79
CA PHE A 123 5.81 -20.31 5.14
C PHE A 123 7.13 -21.10 5.10
N ALA A 124 8.27 -20.46 4.84
CA ALA A 124 9.58 -21.10 4.82
C ALA A 124 9.97 -21.62 6.22
N LEU A 125 9.71 -20.83 7.27
CA LEU A 125 9.94 -21.24 8.66
C LEU A 125 8.99 -22.37 9.09
N LEU A 126 7.69 -22.28 8.73
CA LEU A 126 6.72 -23.33 9.04
C LEU A 126 7.05 -24.64 8.34
N LEU A 127 7.42 -24.61 7.05
CA LEU A 127 7.83 -25.82 6.34
C LEU A 127 9.10 -26.44 6.94
N GLY A 128 10.08 -25.62 7.33
CA GLY A 128 11.30 -26.10 7.97
C GLY A 128 11.04 -26.72 9.35
N ALA A 129 10.15 -26.12 10.15
CA ALA A 129 9.84 -26.58 11.50
C ALA A 129 8.89 -27.79 11.52
N PHE A 130 7.89 -27.84 10.64
CA PHE A 130 6.92 -28.95 10.58
C PHE A 130 7.35 -30.10 9.64
N GLY A 131 8.36 -29.89 8.79
CA GLY A 131 8.89 -30.92 7.89
C GLY A 131 9.45 -32.16 8.59
N GLN A 132 9.75 -32.07 9.90
CA GLN A 132 10.23 -33.20 10.70
C GLN A 132 9.21 -34.34 10.85
N CYS A 133 7.90 -34.09 10.64
CA CYS A 133 6.88 -35.15 10.65
C CYS A 133 6.51 -35.68 9.26
N PHE A 134 6.87 -34.99 8.17
CA PHE A 134 6.45 -35.35 6.81
C PHE A 134 7.59 -35.25 5.78
N CYS A 135 8.10 -36.43 5.41
CA CYS A 135 8.72 -36.79 4.12
C CYS A 135 10.00 -36.09 3.64
N ILE A 136 10.81 -36.91 2.94
CA ILE A 136 12.00 -36.62 2.11
C ILE A 136 11.83 -35.43 1.12
N LEU A 137 10.59 -35.01 0.85
CA LEU A 137 10.24 -33.98 -0.14
C LEU A 137 10.23 -32.55 0.43
N THR A 138 10.07 -32.36 1.74
CA THR A 138 9.92 -31.02 2.34
C THR A 138 11.25 -30.26 2.45
N GLY A 139 12.34 -30.97 2.74
CA GLY A 139 13.70 -30.41 2.79
C GLY A 139 14.17 -29.83 1.44
N PRO A 140 14.11 -30.57 0.33
CA PRO A 140 14.46 -30.04 -0.99
C PRO A 140 13.57 -28.86 -1.40
N ALA A 141 12.26 -28.93 -1.10
CA ALA A 141 11.32 -27.87 -1.42
C ALA A 141 11.65 -26.56 -0.70
N THR A 142 12.06 -26.61 0.57
CA THR A 142 12.49 -25.39 1.31
C THR A 142 13.74 -24.78 0.68
N CYS A 143 14.74 -25.58 0.33
CA CYS A 143 15.95 -25.09 -0.36
C CYS A 143 15.63 -24.43 -1.70
N VAL A 144 14.77 -25.05 -2.52
CA VAL A 144 14.35 -24.49 -3.82
C VAL A 144 13.60 -23.17 -3.63
N LEU A 145 12.69 -23.09 -2.65
CA LEU A 145 11.97 -21.86 -2.34
C LEU A 145 12.92 -20.74 -1.88
N VAL A 146 13.88 -21.03 -1.01
CA VAL A 146 14.86 -20.02 -0.56
C VAL A 146 15.69 -19.47 -1.73
N VAL A 147 16.08 -20.33 -2.68
CA VAL A 147 16.84 -19.91 -3.87
C VAL A 147 15.97 -19.07 -4.81
N LEU A 148 14.74 -19.50 -5.10
CA LEU A 148 13.82 -18.78 -5.99
C LEU A 148 13.42 -17.41 -5.42
N TYR A 149 13.25 -17.31 -4.10
CA TYR A 149 12.83 -16.09 -3.43
C TYR A 149 13.99 -15.27 -2.83
N TRP A 150 15.25 -15.64 -3.09
CA TRP A 150 16.43 -14.91 -2.57
C TRP A 150 16.46 -13.44 -3.01
N ASN A 151 16.02 -13.17 -4.25
CA ASN A 151 15.98 -11.83 -4.84
C ASN A 151 14.59 -11.16 -4.78
N ALA A 152 13.57 -11.88 -4.30
CA ALA A 152 12.21 -11.35 -4.14
C ALA A 152 12.14 -10.56 -2.82
N MET A 153 12.71 -9.35 -2.85
CA MET A 153 12.79 -8.47 -1.69
C MET A 153 11.38 -8.06 -1.24
N SER A 154 10.94 -8.53 -0.07
CA SER A 154 9.77 -8.00 0.61
C SER A 154 10.02 -6.53 0.98
N PRO A 155 9.19 -5.56 0.55
CA PRO A 155 9.34 -4.14 0.90
C PRO A 155 9.14 -3.83 2.39
N TYR A 156 8.61 -4.79 3.17
CA TYR A 156 8.11 -4.55 4.53
C TYR A 156 9.09 -4.90 5.65
N THR A 157 10.19 -5.60 5.35
CA THR A 157 11.15 -6.04 6.38
C THR A 157 12.50 -5.37 6.18
N SER A 158 13.13 -4.93 7.27
CA SER A 158 14.47 -4.34 7.20
C SER A 158 15.46 -5.29 6.51
N PRO A 159 16.35 -4.79 5.61
CA PRO A 159 17.21 -5.64 4.77
C PRO A 159 18.07 -6.65 5.52
N ALA A 160 18.45 -6.31 6.76
CA ALA A 160 19.34 -7.12 7.59
C ALA A 160 18.64 -8.34 8.21
N TRP A 161 17.40 -8.20 8.67
CA TRP A 161 16.68 -9.30 9.33
C TRP A 161 16.09 -10.33 8.36
N TYR A 162 15.78 -9.93 7.12
CA TYR A 162 15.32 -10.87 6.09
C TYR A 162 16.39 -11.90 5.73
N ARG A 163 17.63 -11.43 5.50
CA ARG A 163 18.74 -12.31 5.11
C ARG A 163 19.11 -13.32 6.18
N THR A 164 19.10 -12.92 7.45
CA THR A 164 19.39 -13.86 8.57
C THR A 164 18.32 -14.94 8.68
N ARG A 165 17.03 -14.61 8.51
CA ARG A 165 15.94 -15.61 8.52
C ARG A 165 16.04 -16.60 7.36
N MET A 166 16.40 -16.14 6.16
CA MET A 166 16.62 -17.02 5.00
C MET A 166 17.82 -17.97 5.20
N ILE A 167 18.91 -17.49 5.79
CA ILE A 167 20.07 -18.33 6.13
C ILE A 167 19.67 -19.40 7.15
N ILE A 168 18.93 -19.04 8.20
CA ILE A 168 18.44 -20.00 9.21
C ILE A 168 17.53 -21.05 8.57
N ALA A 169 16.58 -20.64 7.72
CA ALA A 169 15.69 -21.55 7.01
C ALA A 169 16.46 -22.52 6.09
N MET A 170 17.49 -22.04 5.39
CA MET A 170 18.35 -22.86 4.53
C MET A 170 19.12 -23.91 5.36
N ILE A 171 19.72 -23.52 6.50
CA ILE A 171 20.44 -24.44 7.38
C ILE A 171 19.51 -25.54 7.90
N LEU A 172 18.30 -25.17 8.34
CA LEU A 172 17.30 -26.13 8.80
C LEU A 172 16.84 -27.07 7.68
N GLY A 173 16.66 -26.56 6.44
CA GLY A 173 16.33 -27.37 5.27
C GLY A 173 17.42 -28.39 4.90
N ILE A 174 18.69 -28.01 5.00
CA ILE A 174 19.83 -28.92 4.75
C ILE A 174 19.89 -30.00 5.83
N LEU A 175 19.79 -29.62 7.10
CA LEU A 175 19.86 -30.57 8.22
C LEU A 175 18.72 -31.60 8.17
N THR A 176 17.50 -31.16 7.85
CA THR A 176 16.34 -32.06 7.69
C THR A 176 16.50 -33.01 6.51
N THR A 177 17.08 -32.56 5.40
CA THR A 177 17.37 -33.41 4.23
C THR A 177 18.40 -34.48 4.57
N LEU A 178 19.51 -34.12 5.23
CA LEU A 178 20.56 -35.07 5.63
C LEU A 178 20.04 -36.09 6.64
N TYR A 179 19.27 -35.66 7.64
CA TYR A 179 18.66 -36.54 8.63
C TYR A 179 17.72 -37.57 7.98
N SER A 180 16.92 -37.13 7.01
CA SER A 180 15.99 -38.00 6.28
C SER A 180 16.71 -39.05 5.43
N ILE A 181 17.79 -38.67 4.75
CA ILE A 181 18.64 -39.61 3.97
C ILE A 181 19.27 -40.65 4.90
N GLY A 182 19.78 -40.23 6.07
CA GLY A 182 20.34 -41.13 7.06
C GLY A 182 19.35 -42.17 7.58
N ASN A 183 18.14 -41.75 7.94
CA ASN A 183 17.07 -42.65 8.38
C ASN A 183 16.63 -43.63 7.28
N LEU A 184 16.53 -43.19 6.03
CA LEU A 184 16.22 -44.06 4.90
C LEU A 184 17.32 -45.12 4.69
N GLY A 185 18.59 -44.72 4.77
CA GLY A 185 19.73 -45.64 4.67
C GLY A 185 19.73 -46.70 5.79
N TYR A 186 19.44 -46.27 7.03
CA TYR A 186 19.35 -47.17 8.18
C TYR A 186 18.21 -48.20 8.03
N THR A 187 17.01 -47.76 7.63
CA THR A 187 15.86 -48.65 7.43
C THR A 187 16.07 -49.65 6.30
N LEU A 188 16.69 -49.24 5.19
CA LEU A 188 17.05 -50.14 4.09
C LEU A 188 18.10 -51.17 4.50
N ALA A 189 19.12 -50.76 5.28
CA ALA A 189 20.13 -51.67 5.80
C ALA A 189 19.53 -52.71 6.77
N GLU A 190 18.55 -52.31 7.59
CA GLU A 190 17.87 -53.20 8.51
C GLU A 190 16.92 -54.17 7.80
N LEU A 191 16.23 -53.73 6.74
CA LEU A 191 15.44 -54.63 5.88
C LEU A 191 16.31 -55.66 5.16
N GLY A 192 17.52 -55.29 4.72
CA GLY A 192 18.46 -56.21 4.07
C GLY A 192 19.10 -57.24 5.02
N ARG A 193 19.10 -57.00 6.33
CA ARG A 193 19.61 -57.94 7.34
C ARG A 193 18.60 -59.01 7.74
N LYS A 194 17.30 -58.80 7.52
CA LYS A 194 16.29 -59.80 7.88
C LYS A 194 16.33 -60.94 6.86
N PRO A 195 16.65 -62.18 7.28
CA PRO A 195 16.58 -63.33 6.38
C PRO A 195 15.13 -63.49 5.91
N LEU A 196 14.96 -63.72 4.60
CA LEU A 196 13.67 -64.07 4.02
C LEU A 196 13.16 -65.38 4.67
N PRO A 197 11.89 -65.44 5.12
CA PRO A 197 11.31 -66.64 5.71
C PRO A 197 11.20 -67.80 4.71
#